data_AF-A0A259KLN0-F1
#
_entry.id   AF-A0A259KLN0-F1
#
_cell.length_a   1.000
_cell.length_b   1.000
_cell.length_c   1.000
_cell.angle_alpha   90.00
_cell.angle_beta   90.00
_cell.angle_gamma   90.00
#
_symmetry.space_group_name_H-M   'P 1'
#
loop_
_entity.id
_entity.type
_entity.pdbx_description
1 polymer ?
#
loop_
_entity_poly.entity_id
_entity_poly.type
_entity_poly.pdbx_seq_one_letter_code
_entity_poly.pdbx_strand_id
1 'polypeptide(L)'
;MIKEFKVLSLTSRHLPIIFDYTQTSASISLAVHIVKDKVRAEQISTAVFKQGHSGEWYAHHVEVYADFRRCGLATVMYQFVQGEIEGRLTPSDEQSEDAKAFWRFFRTLVS
;
A
#
# COMPACT_ATOMS: atom_id res chain seq x y z
N MET A 1 -3.64 -17.20 -9.26
CA MET A 1 -4.10 -15.86 -8.89
C MET A 1 -4.95 -16.01 -7.65
N ILE A 2 -4.50 -15.46 -6.52
CA ILE A 2 -5.23 -15.53 -5.25
C ILE A 2 -5.82 -14.14 -4.99
N LYS A 3 -7.11 -14.09 -4.68
CA LYS A 3 -7.80 -12.89 -4.21
C LYS A 3 -8.09 -13.06 -2.73
N GLU A 4 -7.58 -12.15 -1.93
CA GLU A 4 -7.70 -12.18 -0.47
C GLU A 4 -8.07 -10.80 0.06
N PHE A 5 -8.52 -10.76 1.31
CA PHE A 5 -8.78 -9.51 2.01
C PHE A 5 -8.19 -9.53 3.41
N LYS A 6 -7.68 -8.38 3.85
CA LYS A 6 -7.19 -8.18 5.23
C LYS A 6 -7.85 -6.95 5.84
N VAL A 7 -8.39 -7.12 7.04
CA VAL A 7 -8.98 -6.01 7.80
C VAL A 7 -7.88 -5.36 8.63
N LEU A 8 -7.73 -4.04 8.49
CA LEU A 8 -6.80 -3.25 9.28
C LEU A 8 -7.54 -2.04 9.88
N SER A 9 -6.99 -1.43 10.92
CA SER A 9 -7.48 -0.16 11.45
C SER A 9 -6.50 0.95 11.09
N LEU A 10 -6.99 2.01 10.45
CA LEU A 10 -6.22 3.23 10.26
C LEU A 10 -6.19 4.00 11.58
N THR A 11 -5.10 3.84 12.32
CA THR A 11 -4.93 4.34 13.70
C THR A 11 -5.13 5.85 13.84
N SER A 12 -4.84 6.65 12.81
CA SER A 12 -4.96 8.11 12.87
C SER A 12 -6.40 8.64 12.78
N ARG A 13 -7.36 7.84 12.29
CA ARG A 13 -8.77 8.24 12.15
C ARG A 13 -9.77 7.27 12.79
N HIS A 14 -9.29 6.18 13.40
CA HIS A 14 -10.10 5.07 13.90
C HIS A 14 -11.09 4.52 12.85
N LEU A 15 -10.75 4.64 11.57
CA LEU A 15 -11.58 4.14 10.49
C LEU A 15 -11.22 2.68 10.21
N PRO A 16 -12.19 1.75 10.29
CA PRO A 16 -11.96 0.38 9.85
C PRO A 16 -11.79 0.38 8.33
N ILE A 17 -10.73 -0.26 7.87
CA ILE A 17 -10.44 -0.40 6.45
C ILE A 17 -10.21 -1.87 6.06
N ILE A 18 -10.47 -2.16 4.80
CA ILE A 18 -10.19 -3.44 4.19
C ILE A 18 -9.19 -3.24 3.06
N PHE A 19 -8.18 -4.08 3.02
CA PHE A 19 -7.30 -4.25 1.87
C PHE A 19 -7.84 -5.40 1.05
N ASP A 20 -8.40 -5.11 -0.12
CA ASP A 20 -8.68 -6.13 -1.13
C ASP A 20 -7.43 -6.24 -2.00
N TYR A 21 -6.84 -7.43 -2.08
CA TYR A 21 -5.61 -7.60 -2.85
C TYR A 21 -5.62 -8.83 -3.75
N THR A 22 -4.85 -8.71 -4.81
CA THR A 22 -4.51 -9.82 -5.70
C THR A 22 -3.01 -9.95 -5.76
N GLN A 23 -2.52 -11.17 -5.48
CA GLN A 23 -1.09 -11.48 -5.52
C GLN A 23 -0.79 -12.51 -6.61
N THR A 24 0.30 -12.26 -7.31
CA THR A 24 1.00 -13.19 -8.21
C THR A 24 2.46 -13.29 -7.77
N SER A 25 3.25 -14.12 -8.45
CA SER A 25 4.68 -14.22 -8.17
C SER A 25 5.45 -12.90 -8.41
N ALA A 26 4.93 -12.00 -9.25
CA ALA A 26 5.64 -10.79 -9.67
C ALA A 26 4.84 -9.48 -9.45
N SER A 27 3.66 -9.56 -8.82
CA SER A 27 2.82 -8.38 -8.60
C SER A 27 1.92 -8.53 -7.38
N ILE A 28 1.74 -7.44 -6.65
CA ILE A 28 0.70 -7.29 -5.62
C ILE A 28 -0.10 -6.02 -5.96
N SER A 29 -1.39 -6.19 -6.18
CA SER A 29 -2.33 -5.09 -6.43
C SER A 29 -3.29 -4.95 -5.26
N LEU A 30 -3.49 -3.73 -4.78
CA LEU A 30 -4.29 -3.38 -3.62
C LEU A 30 -5.36 -2.36 -4.00
N ALA A 31 -6.57 -2.58 -3.48
CA ALA A 31 -7.60 -1.57 -3.34
C ALA A 31 -7.97 -1.47 -1.85
N VAL A 32 -7.96 -0.25 -1.32
CA VAL A 32 -8.31 -0.01 0.08
C VAL A 32 -9.68 0.61 0.16
N HIS A 33 -10.54 0.02 1.00
CA HIS A 33 -11.90 0.48 1.23
C HIS A 33 -12.14 0.87 2.68
N ILE A 34 -12.94 1.91 2.91
CA ILE A 34 -13.56 2.16 4.22
C ILE A 34 -14.68 1.15 4.43
N VAL A 35 -14.80 0.65 5.66
CA VAL A 35 -15.95 -0.14 6.09
C VAL A 35 -16.95 0.74 6.83
N LYS A 36 -18.20 0.75 6.39
CA LYS A 36 -19.35 1.33 7.12
C LYS A 36 -20.39 0.24 7.29
N ASP A 37 -20.91 0.07 8.50
CA ASP A 37 -21.94 -0.95 8.81
C ASP A 37 -21.59 -2.36 8.31
N LYS A 38 -20.31 -2.75 8.43
CA LYS A 38 -19.75 -4.04 7.98
C LYS A 38 -19.75 -4.25 6.45
N VAL A 39 -19.97 -3.20 5.67
CA VAL A 39 -19.94 -3.24 4.20
C VAL A 39 -18.80 -2.35 3.68
N ARG A 40 -18.15 -2.78 2.59
CA ARG A 40 -17.22 -1.94 1.83
C ARG A 40 -17.99 -0.75 1.26
N ALA A 41 -17.69 0.46 1.72
CA ALA A 41 -18.47 1.64 1.40
C ALA A 41 -17.84 2.49 0.30
N GLU A 42 -16.53 2.73 0.41
CA GLU A 42 -15.82 3.69 -0.45
C GLU A 42 -14.38 3.25 -0.64
N GLN A 43 -13.92 3.19 -1.89
CA GLN A 43 -12.50 2.99 -2.19
C GLN A 43 -11.75 4.31 -1.98
N ILE A 44 -10.68 4.28 -1.19
CA ILE A 44 -9.93 5.47 -0.78
C ILE A 44 -8.47 5.46 -1.24
N SER A 45 -8.01 4.32 -1.77
CA SER A 45 -6.65 4.18 -2.26
C SER A 45 -6.52 2.98 -3.20
N THR A 46 -5.56 3.09 -4.13
CA THR A 46 -5.07 1.97 -4.93
C THR A 46 -3.55 1.90 -4.84
N ALA A 47 -2.99 0.69 -4.93
CA ALA A 47 -1.56 0.51 -5.07
C ALA A 47 -1.22 -0.72 -5.90
N VAL A 48 -0.14 -0.65 -6.66
CA VAL A 48 0.43 -1.75 -7.44
C VAL A 48 1.92 -1.80 -7.17
N PHE A 49 2.38 -2.96 -6.74
CA PHE A 49 3.77 -3.29 -6.51
C PHE A 49 4.17 -4.38 -7.47
N LYS A 50 5.36 -4.26 -8.06
CA LYS A 50 5.86 -5.20 -9.06
C LYS A 50 7.26 -5.66 -8.70
N GLN A 51 7.59 -6.86 -9.12
CA GLN A 51 8.96 -7.35 -9.12
C GLN A 51 9.66 -6.92 -10.43
N GLY A 52 10.82 -6.29 -10.31
CA GLY A 52 11.71 -5.96 -11.42
C GLY A 52 12.46 -7.19 -11.92
N HIS A 53 13.21 -7.01 -13.01
CA HIS A 53 13.92 -8.12 -13.67
C HIS A 53 15.05 -8.70 -12.79
N SER A 54 15.64 -7.90 -11.89
CA SER A 54 16.66 -8.34 -10.93
C SER A 54 16.07 -8.89 -9.62
N GLY A 55 14.75 -9.06 -9.54
CA GLY A 55 14.06 -9.67 -8.39
C GLY A 55 13.68 -8.69 -7.27
N GLU A 56 14.10 -7.43 -7.36
CA GLU A 56 13.69 -6.36 -6.44
C GLU A 56 12.21 -6.02 -6.61
N TRP A 57 11.55 -5.70 -5.51
CA TRP A 57 10.18 -5.20 -5.55
C TRP A 57 10.17 -3.68 -5.50
N TYR A 58 9.30 -3.06 -6.28
CA TYR A 58 9.13 -1.61 -6.29
C TYR A 58 7.66 -1.21 -6.36
N ALA A 59 7.37 0.01 -5.89
CA ALA A 59 6.05 0.61 -5.99
C ALA A 59 5.83 1.16 -7.41
N HIS A 60 5.04 0.47 -8.22
CA HIS A 60 4.73 0.87 -9.59
C HIS A 60 3.64 1.95 -9.64
N HIS A 61 2.64 1.85 -8.78
CA HIS A 61 1.57 2.85 -8.64
C HIS A 61 1.15 2.92 -7.17
N VAL A 62 1.03 4.11 -6.60
CA VAL A 62 0.43 4.30 -5.28
C VAL A 62 -0.35 5.59 -5.30
N GLU A 63 -1.65 5.48 -5.07
CA GLU A 63 -2.54 6.62 -4.99
C GLU A 63 -3.38 6.55 -3.73
N VAL A 64 -3.30 7.59 -2.91
CA VAL A 64 -4.22 7.84 -1.80
C VAL A 64 -5.05 9.06 -2.17
N TYR A 65 -6.37 8.94 -2.11
CA TYR A 65 -7.29 10.02 -2.44
C TYR A 65 -7.09 11.20 -1.49
N ALA A 66 -7.25 12.43 -2.01
CA ALA A 66 -6.79 13.66 -1.36
C ALA A 66 -7.24 13.77 0.11
N ASP A 67 -8.52 13.51 0.39
CA ASP A 67 -9.12 13.60 1.73
C ASP A 67 -8.59 12.57 2.73
N PHE A 68 -7.89 11.55 2.24
CA PHE A 68 -7.32 10.45 3.01
C PHE A 68 -5.78 10.49 3.01
N ARG A 69 -5.15 11.51 2.43
CA ARG A 69 -3.69 11.68 2.51
C ARG A 69 -3.24 12.06 3.92
N ARG A 70 -1.95 11.89 4.19
CA ARG A 70 -1.27 12.25 5.46
C ARG A 70 -1.86 11.61 6.72
N CYS A 71 -2.64 10.54 6.58
CA CYS A 71 -3.20 9.76 7.69
C CYS A 71 -2.42 8.47 7.98
N GLY A 72 -1.30 8.22 7.29
CA GLY A 72 -0.50 7.00 7.41
C GLY A 72 -0.95 5.85 6.51
N LEU A 73 -1.98 6.02 5.67
CA LEU A 73 -2.49 4.95 4.80
C LEU A 73 -1.43 4.40 3.84
N ALA A 74 -0.64 5.27 3.23
CA ALA A 74 0.49 4.85 2.40
C ALA A 74 1.45 3.96 3.19
N THR A 75 1.88 4.38 4.38
CA THR A 75 2.75 3.59 5.26
C THR A 75 2.20 2.20 5.51
N VAL A 76 0.91 2.09 5.84
CA VAL A 76 0.26 0.79 6.10
C VAL A 76 0.25 -0.09 4.84
N MET A 77 -0.01 0.47 3.66
CA MET A 77 0.07 -0.28 2.40
C MET A 77 1.48 -0.82 2.15
N TYR A 78 2.51 0.02 2.31
CA TYR A 78 3.90 -0.39 2.15
C TYR A 78 4.32 -1.46 3.16
N GLN A 79 3.93 -1.32 4.43
CA GLN A 79 4.20 -2.31 5.47
C GLN A 79 3.50 -3.64 5.20
N PHE A 80 2.24 -3.59 4.75
CA PHE A 80 1.51 -4.78 4.36
C PHE A 80 2.28 -5.52 3.26
N VAL A 81 2.61 -4.86 2.16
CA VAL A 81 3.33 -5.50 1.04
C VAL A 81 4.70 -6.00 1.46
N GLN A 82 5.44 -5.24 2.28
CA GLN A 82 6.74 -5.67 2.80
C GLN A 82 6.67 -6.96 3.61
N GLY A 83 5.52 -7.28 4.22
CA GLY A 83 5.29 -8.55 4.91
C GLY A 83 4.87 -9.70 4.00
N GLU A 84 4.35 -9.42 2.81
CA GLU A 84 3.88 -10.43 1.84
C GLU A 84 4.96 -10.82 0.81
N ILE A 85 6.09 -10.11 0.77
CA ILE A 85 7.20 -10.36 -0.16
C ILE A 85 8.46 -10.82 0.57
N GLU A 86 9.30 -11.57 -0.14
CA GLU A 86 10.69 -11.76 0.24
C GLU A 86 11.56 -10.65 -0.36
N GLY A 87 12.49 -10.11 0.44
CA GLY A 87 13.35 -9.00 0.03
C GLY A 87 12.86 -7.64 0.54
N ARG A 88 13.30 -6.55 -0.10
CA ARG A 88 12.99 -5.18 0.34
C ARG A 88 12.28 -4.39 -0.75
N LEU A 89 11.23 -3.68 -0.37
CA LEU A 89 10.61 -2.69 -1.25
C LEU A 89 11.56 -1.53 -1.53
N THR A 90 11.65 -1.18 -2.80
CA THR A 90 12.42 -0.05 -3.30
C THR A 90 11.50 1.01 -3.88
N PRO A 91 11.89 2.30 -3.80
CA PRO A 91 11.21 3.34 -4.54
C PRO A 91 11.33 3.10 -6.06
N SER A 92 10.29 3.44 -6.81
CA SER A 92 10.37 3.55 -8.27
C SER A 92 11.28 4.71 -8.68
N ASP A 93 11.87 4.65 -9.87
CA ASP A 93 12.65 5.75 -10.43
C ASP A 93 11.76 6.96 -10.78
N GLU A 94 10.50 6.70 -11.14
CA GLU A 94 9.49 7.72 -11.42
C GLU A 94 8.62 7.95 -10.18
N GLN A 95 8.81 9.11 -9.53
CA GLN A 95 8.11 9.49 -8.32
C GLN A 95 7.78 10.98 -8.31
N SER A 96 6.60 11.30 -7.78
CA SER A 96 6.28 12.67 -7.37
C SER A 96 7.18 13.13 -6.22
N GLU A 97 7.33 14.44 -6.04
CA GLU A 97 8.07 15.00 -4.90
C GLU A 97 7.51 14.55 -3.55
N ASP A 98 6.18 14.38 -3.47
CA ASP A 98 5.51 13.82 -2.30
C ASP A 98 5.93 12.38 -2.01
N ALA A 99 6.05 11.54 -3.04
CA ALA A 99 6.51 10.17 -2.90
C ALA A 99 7.99 10.12 -2.47
N LYS A 100 8.86 10.97 -3.06
CA LYS A 100 10.27 11.08 -2.63
C LYS A 100 10.38 11.48 -1.16
N ALA A 101 9.58 12.47 -0.72
CA ALA A 101 9.53 12.89 0.67
C ALA A 101 9.09 11.74 1.58
N PHE A 102 8.03 11.02 1.21
CA PHE A 102 7.56 9.84 1.93
C PHE A 102 8.69 8.80 2.11
N TRP A 103 9.42 8.46 1.04
CA TRP A 103 10.44 7.42 1.07
C TRP A 103 11.67 7.77 1.92
N ARG A 104 12.00 9.06 2.08
CA ARG A 104 13.04 9.50 3.02
C ARG A 104 12.69 9.15 4.46
N PHE A 105 11.42 9.26 4.84
CA PHE A 105 10.93 8.86 6.18
C PHE A 105 10.67 7.35 6.29
N PHE A 106 10.13 6.72 5.24
CA PHE A 106 9.79 5.29 5.33
C PHE A 106 11.02 4.41 5.59
N ARG A 107 12.17 4.74 4.98
CA ARG A 107 13.41 3.96 5.15
C ARG A 107 13.90 3.88 6.60
N THR A 108 13.54 4.82 7.47
CA THR A 108 13.93 4.82 8.89
C THR A 108 12.98 4.00 9.77
N LEU A 109 11.81 3.59 9.26
CA LEU A 109 10.81 2.82 9.99
C LEU A 109 10.93 1.31 9.77
N VAL A 110 11.62 0.90 8.71
CA VAL A 110 11.80 -0.52 8.31
C VAL A 110 13.27 -0.96 8.33
N SER A 111 14.17 -0.13 8.89
CA SER A 111 15.57 -0.43 9.16
C SER A 111 15.74 -0.88 10.61
#